data_AF-A0A679I4T3-F1
#
_entry.id   AF-A0A679I4T3-F1
#
_cell.length_a   1.000
_cell.length_b   1.000
_cell.length_c   1.000
_cell.angle_alpha   90.00
_cell.angle_beta   90.00
_cell.angle_gamma   90.00
#
_symmetry.space_group_name_H-M   'P 1'
#
loop_
_entity.id
_entity.type
_entity.pdbx_description
1 polymer ?
#
loop_
_entity_poly.entity_id
_entity_poly.type
_entity_poly.pdbx_seq_one_letter_code
_entity_poly.pdbx_strand_id
1 'polypeptide(L)'
;MTAILTRLLLERETGILHQRRDVEPIFSEDEVSILAPVLRTAFTQATPAERVSFALLIPSDTKLAVTSGALYVKDRRLHIILANSRERLDPFAADIELVRKNPLRPVRQISGRLTFDPPEVVIENKQNWAGHGDEPASEVMLNNQDIQELVKDLMPAATENAATPEADLLPLSASSQDGGNLGPSDPGEQIRQLRSQIESLTRQVRDQEGQLLQLKRDVETLRGQKKNKAPGPPAPR
;
A
#
# COMPACT_ATOMS: atom_id res chain seq x y z
N MET A 1 -3.05 -2.17 13.59
CA MET A 1 -2.98 -2.24 12.11
C MET A 1 -1.69 -2.89 11.64
N THR A 2 -0.51 -2.37 11.99
CA THR A 2 0.80 -2.98 11.65
C THR A 2 0.84 -4.49 11.94
N ALA A 3 0.51 -4.90 13.16
CA ALA A 3 0.51 -6.31 13.57
C ALA A 3 -0.40 -7.21 12.70
N ILE A 4 -1.47 -6.66 12.14
CA ILE A 4 -2.37 -7.39 11.24
C ILE A 4 -1.71 -7.54 9.87
N LEU A 5 -1.23 -6.44 9.28
CA LEU A 5 -0.69 -6.46 7.91
C LEU A 5 0.57 -7.32 7.78
N THR A 6 1.45 -7.34 8.78
CA THR A 6 2.66 -8.19 8.77
C THR A 6 2.37 -9.68 8.84
N ARG A 7 1.18 -10.05 9.31
CA ARG A 7 0.74 -11.44 9.51
C ARG A 7 -0.18 -11.94 8.40
N LEU A 8 -0.45 -11.11 7.41
CA LEU A 8 -1.19 -11.51 6.22
C LEU A 8 -0.27 -12.24 5.25
N LEU A 9 -0.66 -13.46 4.92
CA LEU A 9 0.11 -14.37 4.12
C LEU A 9 -0.70 -14.82 2.91
N LEU A 10 -0.01 -15.06 1.80
CA LEU A 10 -0.58 -15.69 0.61
C LEU A 10 0.00 -17.09 0.50
N GLU A 11 -0.86 -18.10 0.60
CA GLU A 11 -0.48 -19.49 0.36
C GLU A 11 -0.69 -19.80 -1.12
N ARG A 12 0.39 -20.11 -1.84
CA ARG A 12 0.33 -20.57 -3.23
C ARG A 12 0.49 -22.08 -3.28
N GLU A 13 -0.37 -22.73 -4.07
CA GLU A 13 -0.19 -24.13 -4.40
C GLU A 13 0.75 -24.23 -5.61
N THR A 14 1.99 -24.65 -5.38
CA THR A 14 2.99 -24.83 -6.44
C THR A 14 3.20 -26.31 -6.73
N GLY A 15 2.83 -26.75 -7.94
CA GLY A 15 3.26 -28.04 -8.53
C GLY A 15 2.20 -29.14 -8.66
N ILE A 16 2.35 -29.97 -9.70
CA ILE A 16 1.46 -31.09 -10.09
C ILE A 16 1.66 -32.33 -9.19
N LEU A 17 2.77 -32.41 -8.45
CA LEU A 17 3.16 -33.66 -7.77
C LEU A 17 3.41 -33.59 -6.25
N HIS A 18 3.67 -32.45 -5.60
CA HIS A 18 3.98 -32.47 -4.16
C HIS A 18 3.62 -31.16 -3.42
N GLN A 19 2.58 -31.27 -2.59
CA GLN A 19 2.21 -30.64 -1.29
C GLN A 19 3.05 -29.50 -0.63
N ARG A 20 3.96 -28.81 -1.30
CA ARG A 20 4.68 -27.69 -0.71
C ARG A 20 3.85 -26.42 -0.90
N ARG A 21 3.22 -25.96 0.19
CA ARG A 21 2.58 -24.64 0.22
C ARG A 21 3.69 -23.60 0.33
N ASP A 22 3.87 -22.80 -0.72
CA ASP A 22 4.72 -21.63 -0.64
C ASP A 22 3.91 -20.53 0.04
N VAL A 23 4.33 -20.15 1.24
CA VAL A 23 3.66 -19.13 2.06
C VAL A 23 4.52 -17.87 2.03
N GLU A 24 3.97 -16.78 1.50
CA GLU A 24 4.67 -15.51 1.38
C GLU A 24 3.92 -14.37 2.08
N PRO A 25 4.62 -13.42 2.73
CA PRO A 25 4.00 -12.19 3.21
C PRO A 25 3.43 -11.37 2.06
N ILE A 26 2.19 -10.89 2.23
CA ILE A 26 1.52 -10.08 1.21
C ILE A 26 2.16 -8.70 1.11
N PHE A 27 2.59 -8.16 2.24
CA PHE A 27 3.24 -6.87 2.35
C PHE A 27 4.67 -7.05 2.86
N SER A 28 5.62 -6.31 2.30
CA SER A 28 6.94 -6.12 2.89
C SER A 28 6.85 -5.14 4.07
N GLU A 29 7.91 -5.07 4.89
CA GLU A 29 7.96 -4.14 6.03
C GLU A 29 7.81 -2.67 5.60
N ASP A 30 8.38 -2.29 4.44
CA ASP A 30 8.23 -0.96 3.86
C ASP A 30 6.78 -0.68 3.44
N GLU A 31 6.13 -1.67 2.80
CA GLU A 31 4.72 -1.58 2.40
C GLU A 31 3.82 -1.42 3.62
N VAL A 32 4.08 -2.17 4.70
CA VAL A 32 3.36 -2.07 5.97
C VAL A 32 3.57 -0.70 6.60
N SER A 33 4.78 -0.17 6.61
CA SER A 33 5.11 1.14 7.19
C SER A 33 4.36 2.29 6.52
N ILE A 34 4.07 2.14 5.21
CA ILE A 34 3.26 3.10 4.44
C ILE A 34 1.76 2.88 4.69
N LEU A 35 1.27 1.63 4.59
CA LEU A 35 -0.16 1.33 4.62
C LEU A 35 -0.77 1.39 6.02
N ALA A 36 -0.06 0.90 7.04
CA ALA A 36 -0.60 0.77 8.39
C ALA A 36 -1.13 2.10 8.99
N PRO A 37 -0.41 3.24 8.92
CA PRO A 37 -0.93 4.50 9.45
C PRO A 37 -2.16 4.99 8.67
N VAL A 38 -2.14 4.90 7.34
CA VAL A 38 -3.22 5.37 6.47
C VAL A 38 -4.49 4.54 6.67
N LEU A 39 -4.35 3.21 6.71
CA LEU A 39 -5.47 2.31 6.96
C LEU A 39 -6.04 2.49 8.36
N ARG A 40 -5.19 2.69 9.38
CA ARG A 40 -5.67 3.00 10.74
C ARG A 40 -6.52 4.25 10.74
N THR A 41 -6.05 5.34 10.12
CA THR A 41 -6.82 6.58 10.01
C THR A 41 -8.12 6.39 9.24
N ALA A 42 -8.10 5.68 8.11
CA ALA A 42 -9.31 5.40 7.35
C ALA A 42 -10.35 4.60 8.16
N PHE A 43 -9.91 3.62 8.96
CA PHE A 43 -10.80 2.88 9.86
C PHE A 43 -11.39 3.72 10.99
N THR A 44 -10.70 4.77 11.46
CA THR A 44 -11.29 5.70 12.45
C THR A 44 -12.37 6.60 11.85
N GLN A 45 -12.37 6.77 10.52
CA GLN A 45 -13.33 7.60 9.80
C GLN A 45 -14.48 6.79 9.21
N ALA A 46 -14.24 5.51 8.91
CA ALA A 46 -15.23 4.61 8.34
C ALA A 46 -16.30 4.23 9.37
N THR A 47 -17.54 4.16 8.89
CA THR A 47 -18.67 3.59 9.61
C THR A 47 -18.65 2.06 9.52
N PRO A 48 -19.36 1.33 10.40
CA PRO A 48 -19.43 -0.13 10.35
C PRO A 48 -20.02 -0.70 9.04
N ALA A 49 -20.73 0.11 8.25
CA ALA A 49 -21.29 -0.30 6.96
C ALA A 49 -20.31 -0.05 5.79
N GLU A 50 -19.22 0.65 6.02
CA GLU A 50 -18.27 1.05 4.99
C GLU A 50 -17.09 0.08 4.88
N ARG A 51 -16.48 0.08 3.68
CA ARG A 51 -15.29 -0.68 3.37
C ARG A 51 -14.13 0.27 3.15
N VAL A 52 -12.99 -0.03 3.76
CA VAL A 52 -11.74 0.70 3.53
C VAL A 52 -10.97 -0.02 2.42
N SER A 53 -10.99 0.53 1.21
CA SER A 53 -10.22 0.01 0.09
C SER A 53 -8.80 0.58 0.04
N PHE A 54 -7.85 -0.19 -0.46
CA PHE A 54 -6.48 0.26 -0.69
C PHE A 54 -5.96 -0.20 -2.06
N ALA A 55 -5.09 0.61 -2.64
CA ALA A 55 -4.29 0.24 -3.81
C ALA A 55 -2.88 0.80 -3.61
N LEU A 56 -1.91 -0.10 -3.62
CA LEU A 56 -0.49 0.20 -3.53
C LEU A 56 0.15 -0.07 -4.89
N LEU A 57 0.79 0.95 -5.45
CA LEU A 57 1.45 0.90 -6.75
C LEU A 57 2.91 1.28 -6.52
N ILE A 58 3.78 0.28 -6.48
CA ILE A 58 5.21 0.47 -6.22
C ILE A 58 6.01 0.21 -7.49
N PRO A 59 6.93 1.09 -7.88
CA PRO A 59 7.88 0.82 -8.95
C PRO A 59 8.67 -0.47 -8.67
N SER A 60 8.66 -1.38 -9.64
CA SER A 60 9.40 -2.64 -9.62
C SER A 60 10.07 -2.83 -10.97
N ASP A 61 11.37 -2.53 -11.03
CA ASP A 61 12.16 -2.46 -12.25
C ASP A 61 11.56 -1.47 -13.27
N THR A 62 11.13 -1.97 -14.44
CA THR A 62 10.48 -1.19 -15.52
C THR A 62 8.95 -1.24 -15.44
N LYS A 63 8.40 -1.85 -14.39
CA LYS A 63 6.96 -2.08 -14.20
C LYS A 63 6.47 -1.46 -12.89
N LEU A 64 5.16 -1.46 -12.70
CA LEU A 64 4.53 -1.20 -11.41
C LEU A 64 4.05 -2.52 -10.82
N ALA A 65 4.46 -2.82 -9.59
CA ALA A 65 3.86 -3.86 -8.78
C ALA A 65 2.59 -3.30 -8.13
N VAL A 66 1.45 -3.95 -8.41
CA VAL A 66 0.14 -3.54 -7.92
C VAL A 66 -0.36 -4.53 -6.87
N THR A 67 -0.62 -4.02 -5.67
CA THR A 67 -1.25 -4.76 -4.58
C THR A 67 -2.49 -3.98 -4.13
N SER A 68 -3.67 -4.59 -4.22
CA SER A 68 -4.92 -3.88 -3.92
C SER A 68 -5.98 -4.79 -3.32
N GLY A 69 -6.91 -4.19 -2.58
CA GLY A 69 -7.89 -4.91 -1.81
C GLY A 69 -8.79 -4.01 -0.98
N ALA A 70 -9.47 -4.61 -0.01
CA ALA A 70 -10.25 -3.86 0.98
C ALA A 70 -10.28 -4.57 2.33
N LEU A 71 -10.55 -3.80 3.36
CA LEU A 71 -10.78 -4.29 4.71
C LEU A 71 -12.09 -3.70 5.23
N TYR A 72 -12.86 -4.49 5.98
CA TYR A 72 -14.09 -4.03 6.62
C TYR A 72 -14.43 -4.90 7.83
N VAL A 73 -15.22 -4.37 8.75
CA VAL A 73 -15.70 -5.13 9.92
C VAL A 73 -17.17 -5.44 9.73
N LYS A 74 -17.54 -6.72 9.81
CA LYS A 74 -18.93 -7.16 9.72
C LYS A 74 -19.16 -8.33 10.67
N ASP A 75 -20.30 -8.34 11.38
CA ASP A 75 -20.67 -9.41 12.30
C ASP A 75 -19.57 -9.74 13.34
N ARG A 76 -18.85 -8.71 13.81
CA ARG A 76 -17.67 -8.80 14.70
C ARG A 76 -16.47 -9.56 14.11
N ARG A 77 -16.41 -9.69 12.79
CA ARG A 77 -15.29 -10.28 12.05
C ARG A 77 -14.59 -9.21 11.27
N LEU A 78 -13.27 -9.26 11.22
CA LEU A 78 -12.48 -8.44 10.30
C LEU A 78 -12.37 -9.21 8.99
N HIS A 79 -12.95 -8.64 7.94
CA HIS A 79 -12.85 -9.17 6.59
C HIS A 79 -11.74 -8.44 5.85
N ILE A 80 -10.88 -9.21 5.19
CA ILE A 80 -9.78 -8.69 4.38
C ILE A 80 -9.88 -9.36 3.02
N ILE A 81 -9.96 -8.55 1.99
CA ILE A 81 -10.06 -8.98 0.59
C ILE A 81 -8.80 -8.53 -0.12
N LEU A 82 -8.19 -9.45 -0.86
CA LEU A 82 -7.06 -9.22 -1.74
C LEU A 82 -7.50 -9.47 -3.19
N ALA A 83 -7.51 -8.40 -3.98
CA ALA A 83 -7.88 -8.45 -5.39
C ALA A 83 -6.65 -8.58 -6.30
N ASN A 84 -5.54 -7.90 -5.96
CA ASN A 84 -4.28 -7.98 -6.68
C ASN A 84 -3.13 -8.15 -5.69
N SER A 85 -2.17 -9.02 -6.00
CA SER A 85 -0.99 -9.27 -5.18
C SER A 85 0.28 -9.17 -6.02
N ARG A 86 1.03 -8.06 -5.85
CA ARG A 86 2.28 -7.76 -6.57
C ARG A 86 2.21 -7.99 -8.08
N GLU A 87 1.05 -7.69 -8.67
CA GLU A 87 0.84 -7.86 -10.11
C GLU A 87 1.68 -6.84 -10.89
N ARG A 88 2.53 -7.33 -11.80
CA ARG A 88 3.48 -6.48 -12.53
C ARG A 88 2.88 -5.95 -13.82
N LEU A 89 2.49 -4.69 -13.82
CA LEU A 89 1.87 -4.00 -14.95
C LEU A 89 2.83 -2.99 -15.59
N ASP A 90 2.64 -2.74 -16.89
CA ASP A 90 3.27 -1.61 -17.54
C ASP A 90 2.72 -0.30 -16.93
N PRO A 91 3.56 0.70 -16.57
CA PRO A 91 3.11 1.94 -15.92
C PRO A 91 2.05 2.73 -16.70
N PHE A 92 1.94 2.50 -18.02
CA PHE A 92 0.98 3.16 -18.91
C PHE A 92 -0.19 2.24 -19.30
N ALA A 93 -0.31 1.06 -18.70
CA ALA A 93 -1.43 0.16 -18.93
C ALA A 93 -2.76 0.77 -18.44
N ALA A 94 -3.81 0.63 -19.25
CA ALA A 94 -5.15 1.07 -18.88
C ALA A 94 -5.66 0.43 -17.58
N ASP A 95 -5.21 -0.78 -17.26
CA ASP A 95 -5.57 -1.50 -16.04
C ASP A 95 -5.19 -0.75 -14.76
N ILE A 96 -4.12 0.05 -14.76
CA ILE A 96 -3.73 0.87 -13.60
C ILE A 96 -4.84 1.85 -13.21
N GLU A 97 -5.38 2.56 -14.21
CA GLU A 97 -6.47 3.51 -13.98
C GLU A 97 -7.76 2.82 -13.56
N LEU A 98 -7.96 1.59 -14.01
CA LEU A 98 -9.13 0.80 -13.64
C LEU A 98 -9.03 0.29 -12.18
N VAL A 99 -7.84 -0.13 -11.74
CA VAL A 99 -7.58 -0.47 -10.33
C VAL A 99 -7.69 0.77 -9.42
N ARG A 100 -7.22 1.95 -9.88
CA ARG A 100 -7.39 3.20 -9.11
C ARG A 100 -8.85 3.55 -8.88
N LYS A 101 -9.71 3.33 -9.88
CA LYS A 101 -11.16 3.57 -9.78
C LYS A 101 -11.89 2.49 -8.97
N ASN A 102 -11.44 1.24 -9.06
CA ASN A 102 -11.99 0.12 -8.31
C ASN A 102 -10.84 -0.77 -7.80
N PRO A 103 -10.35 -0.52 -6.57
CA PRO A 103 -9.24 -1.31 -5.99
C PRO A 103 -9.56 -2.80 -5.79
N LEU A 104 -10.84 -3.17 -5.82
CA LEU A 104 -11.28 -4.56 -5.73
C LEU A 104 -11.33 -5.27 -7.08
N ARG A 105 -11.11 -4.55 -8.18
CA ARG A 105 -11.06 -5.16 -9.51
C ARG A 105 -9.79 -6.01 -9.65
N PRO A 106 -9.89 -7.32 -9.89
CA PRO A 106 -8.74 -8.13 -10.21
C PRO A 106 -8.25 -7.80 -11.64
N VAL A 107 -6.94 -7.63 -11.79
CA VAL A 107 -6.30 -7.50 -13.12
C VAL A 107 -6.05 -8.87 -13.72
N ARG A 108 -5.77 -9.86 -12.85
CA ARG A 108 -5.60 -11.27 -13.18
C ARG A 108 -6.21 -12.12 -12.07
N GLN A 109 -6.44 -13.41 -12.36
CA GLN A 109 -6.89 -14.35 -11.35
C GLN A 109 -5.81 -14.52 -10.27
N ILE A 110 -6.20 -14.30 -9.01
CA ILE A 110 -5.30 -14.53 -7.88
C ILE A 110 -4.99 -16.02 -7.76
N SER A 111 -3.71 -16.38 -7.84
CA SER A 111 -3.24 -17.78 -7.79
C SER A 111 -2.76 -18.12 -6.37
N GLY A 112 -3.62 -17.92 -5.37
CA GLY A 112 -3.28 -18.18 -3.97
C GLY A 112 -4.43 -17.95 -3.01
N ARG A 113 -4.31 -18.53 -1.82
CA ARG A 113 -5.26 -18.39 -0.71
C ARG A 113 -4.73 -17.36 0.28
N LEU A 114 -5.51 -16.30 0.51
CA LEU A 114 -5.24 -15.34 1.58
C LEU A 114 -5.42 -16.04 2.94
N THR A 115 -4.43 -15.94 3.83
CA THR A 115 -4.44 -16.52 5.19
C THR A 115 -3.81 -15.55 6.20
N PHE A 116 -3.77 -15.96 7.47
CA PHE A 116 -3.23 -15.19 8.58
C PHE A 116 -2.45 -16.07 9.56
N ASP A 117 -1.42 -15.50 10.18
CA ASP A 117 -0.62 -16.14 11.25
C ASP A 117 -0.85 -15.41 12.59
N PRO A 118 -1.32 -16.07 13.66
CA PRO A 118 -1.59 -17.50 13.77
C PRO A 118 -2.89 -17.91 13.05
N PRO A 119 -2.96 -19.15 12.52
CA PRO A 119 -4.12 -19.64 11.77
C PRO A 119 -5.38 -19.80 12.64
N GLU A 120 -5.24 -19.85 13.97
CA GLU A 120 -6.35 -19.97 14.92
C GLU A 120 -7.31 -18.77 14.87
N VAL A 121 -6.79 -17.60 14.47
CA VAL A 121 -7.56 -16.36 14.32
C VAL A 121 -8.43 -16.39 13.05
N VAL A 122 -8.13 -17.30 12.12
CA VAL A 122 -8.83 -17.43 10.85
C VAL A 122 -10.12 -18.21 11.03
N ILE A 123 -11.25 -17.57 10.75
CA ILE A 123 -12.58 -18.19 10.76
C ILE A 123 -12.86 -18.90 9.43
N GLU A 124 -12.57 -18.22 8.32
CA GLU A 124 -12.91 -18.69 6.99
C GLU A 124 -12.00 -18.04 5.94
N ASN A 125 -11.74 -18.75 4.84
CA ASN A 125 -11.03 -18.24 3.67
C ASN A 125 -11.85 -18.55 2.42
N LYS A 126 -11.99 -17.57 1.52
CA LYS A 126 -12.68 -17.71 0.23
C LYS A 126 -11.72 -17.32 -0.89
N GLN A 127 -11.72 -18.07 -1.99
CA GLN A 127 -10.88 -17.77 -3.16
C GLN A 127 -11.63 -17.06 -4.30
N ASN A 128 -12.96 -17.03 -4.24
CA ASN A 128 -13.84 -16.40 -5.23
C ASN A 128 -14.84 -15.49 -4.53
N TRP A 129 -14.36 -14.41 -3.92
CA TRP A 129 -15.24 -13.46 -3.24
C TRP A 129 -16.14 -12.74 -4.25
N ALA A 130 -17.43 -13.12 -4.27
CA ALA A 130 -18.44 -12.50 -5.10
C ALA A 130 -19.08 -11.31 -4.37
N GLY A 131 -18.38 -10.19 -4.32
CA GLY A 131 -18.93 -8.95 -3.76
C GLY A 131 -20.16 -8.44 -4.49
N HIS A 132 -20.16 -8.52 -5.84
CA HIS A 132 -21.26 -8.20 -6.75
C HIS A 132 -21.09 -8.81 -8.16
N GLY A 133 -20.19 -9.79 -8.33
CA GLY A 133 -19.86 -10.43 -9.61
C GLY A 133 -18.84 -11.56 -9.39
N ASP A 134 -18.62 -12.36 -10.42
CA ASP A 134 -17.74 -13.54 -10.43
C ASP A 134 -16.23 -13.15 -10.45
N GLU A 135 -15.85 -12.12 -9.71
CA GLU A 135 -14.50 -11.56 -9.71
C GLU A 135 -13.58 -12.38 -8.79
N PRO A 136 -12.46 -12.92 -9.30
CA PRO A 136 -11.56 -13.79 -8.54
C PRO A 136 -10.71 -12.98 -7.55
N ALA A 137 -11.26 -12.70 -6.37
CA ALA A 137 -10.55 -12.13 -5.23
C ALA A 137 -10.52 -13.11 -4.05
N SER A 138 -9.43 -13.10 -3.28
CA SER A 138 -9.30 -13.93 -2.09
C SER A 138 -9.67 -13.15 -0.83
N GLU A 139 -10.56 -13.70 0.00
CA GLU A 139 -10.99 -13.13 1.27
C GLU A 139 -10.53 -14.01 2.44
N VAL A 140 -10.09 -13.40 3.53
CA VAL A 140 -9.92 -14.04 4.83
C VAL A 140 -10.78 -13.31 5.85
N MET A 141 -11.46 -14.10 6.68
CA MET A 141 -12.27 -13.60 7.78
C MET A 141 -11.55 -13.94 9.08
N LEU A 142 -11.28 -12.91 9.86
CA LEU A 142 -10.57 -13.02 11.12
C LEU A 142 -11.51 -12.73 12.29
N ASN A 143 -11.34 -13.45 13.39
CA ASN A 143 -12.04 -13.14 14.62
C ASN A 143 -11.49 -11.85 15.23
N ASN A 144 -12.33 -10.82 15.34
CA ASN A 144 -11.89 -9.53 15.85
C ASN A 144 -11.51 -9.57 17.35
N GLN A 145 -12.03 -10.52 18.13
CA GLN A 145 -11.65 -10.69 19.54
C GLN A 145 -10.24 -11.28 19.65
N ASP A 146 -9.99 -12.38 18.96
CA ASP A 146 -8.69 -13.05 18.97
C ASP A 146 -7.58 -12.13 18.41
N ILE A 147 -7.89 -11.29 17.41
CA ILE A 147 -6.96 -10.25 16.94
C ILE A 147 -6.63 -9.24 18.06
N GLN A 148 -7.63 -8.81 18.83
CA GLN A 148 -7.40 -7.83 19.90
C GLN A 148 -6.52 -8.41 21.01
N GLU A 149 -6.73 -9.67 21.38
CA GLU A 149 -5.89 -10.39 22.34
C GLU A 149 -4.46 -10.54 21.81
N LEU A 150 -4.31 -10.99 20.56
CA LEU A 150 -3.01 -11.10 19.90
C LEU A 150 -2.26 -9.76 19.89
N VAL A 151 -2.93 -8.66 19.54
CA VAL A 151 -2.29 -7.33 19.50
C VAL A 151 -1.91 -6.86 20.90
N LYS A 152 -2.72 -7.16 21.92
CA LYS A 152 -2.44 -6.83 23.31
C LYS A 152 -1.21 -7.56 23.84
N ASP A 153 -1.07 -8.84 23.52
CA ASP A 153 0.09 -9.64 23.94
C ASP A 153 1.38 -9.20 23.26
N LEU A 154 1.29 -8.71 22.02
CA LEU A 154 2.43 -8.17 21.28
C LEU A 154 2.80 -6.74 21.68
N MET A 155 1.89 -6.03 22.35
CA MET A 155 2.11 -4.70 22.90
C MET A 155 1.76 -4.71 24.40
N PRO A 156 2.57 -5.36 25.25
CA PRO A 156 2.43 -5.17 26.69
C PRO A 156 2.61 -3.68 26.92
N ALA A 157 1.64 -3.08 27.62
CA ALA A 157 1.54 -1.65 27.85
C ALA A 157 2.92 -1.02 28.08
N ALA A 158 3.21 0.04 27.33
CA ALA A 158 4.15 1.04 27.80
C ALA A 158 3.75 1.37 29.23
N THR A 159 4.64 1.04 30.15
CA THR A 159 4.47 0.95 31.59
C THR A 159 3.58 2.06 32.14
N GLU A 160 2.44 1.69 32.71
CA GLU A 160 1.82 2.42 33.82
C GLU A 160 2.85 2.49 34.96
N ASN A 161 3.79 3.43 34.88
CA ASN A 161 4.54 3.92 36.02
C ASN A 161 3.97 5.29 36.38
N ALA A 162 2.69 5.30 36.74
CA ALA A 162 2.12 6.31 37.62
C ALA A 162 2.15 5.75 39.05
N ALA A 163 3.35 5.42 39.53
CA ALA A 163 3.59 5.27 40.96
C ALA A 163 3.86 6.66 41.53
N THR A 164 2.90 7.19 42.26
CA THR A 164 3.07 8.31 43.19
C THR A 164 4.14 7.96 44.23
N PRO A 165 5.05 8.88 44.55
CA PRO A 165 5.47 9.03 45.94
C PRO A 165 5.25 10.47 46.40
N GLU A 166 4.45 10.60 47.45
CA GLU A 166 4.39 11.81 48.27
C GLU A 166 5.75 12.07 48.95
N ALA A 167 6.13 13.35 48.94
CA ALA A 167 6.89 14.10 49.94
C ALA A 167 8.10 13.44 50.64
N ASP A 168 9.31 13.95 50.35
CA ASP A 168 9.99 14.83 51.33
C ASP A 168 11.25 15.52 50.75
N LEU A 169 11.34 16.83 51.04
CA LEU A 169 12.53 17.67 51.23
C LEU A 169 13.53 17.92 50.06
N LEU A 170 13.50 19.16 49.55
CA LEU A 170 14.62 19.90 48.91
C LEU A 170 15.61 20.42 50.00
N PRO A 171 16.83 20.96 49.72
CA PRO A 171 17.20 21.65 48.47
C PRO A 171 18.69 21.64 48.01
N LEU A 172 18.90 22.34 46.89
CA LEU A 172 20.13 23.00 46.38
C LEU A 172 21.20 22.16 45.67
N SER A 173 21.30 22.36 44.35
CA SER A 173 22.50 22.95 43.72
C SER A 173 22.19 23.44 42.30
N ALA A 174 22.96 24.45 41.91
CA ALA A 174 22.62 25.47 40.94
C ALA A 174 22.93 25.13 39.47
N SER A 175 22.13 25.76 38.61
CA SER A 175 22.50 26.34 37.29
C SER A 175 22.96 25.43 36.16
N SER A 176 22.08 25.24 35.18
CA SER A 176 22.38 25.37 33.75
C SER A 176 21.07 25.59 32.95
N GLN A 177 20.70 26.85 32.72
CA GLN A 177 20.10 27.30 31.46
C GLN A 177 21.28 27.58 30.52
N ASP A 178 21.31 27.22 29.24
CA ASP A 178 20.32 27.52 28.23
C ASP A 178 20.69 26.78 26.91
N GLY A 179 19.69 26.46 26.08
CA GLY A 179 19.86 26.26 24.64
C GLY A 179 20.09 24.85 24.11
N GLY A 180 19.01 24.16 23.72
CA GLY A 180 19.06 23.28 22.54
C GLY A 180 18.58 21.83 22.66
N ASN A 181 17.57 21.52 23.47
CA ASN A 181 16.84 20.26 23.37
C ASN A 181 15.76 20.38 22.27
N LEU A 182 15.86 19.61 21.19
CA LEU A 182 14.73 19.32 20.30
C LEU A 182 14.53 17.81 20.25
N GLY A 183 13.46 17.40 20.92
CA GLY A 183 12.92 16.06 20.92
C GLY A 183 12.21 15.68 19.61
N PRO A 184 11.31 14.69 19.68
CA PRO A 184 10.83 13.91 18.53
C PRO A 184 10.08 14.80 17.54
N SER A 185 10.37 14.62 16.25
CA SER A 185 9.77 15.36 15.15
C SER A 185 8.25 15.47 15.32
N ASP A 186 7.75 16.71 15.40
CA ASP A 186 6.32 17.00 15.43
C ASP A 186 5.66 16.40 14.17
N PRO A 187 4.67 15.51 14.30
CA PRO A 187 3.91 14.98 13.16
C PRO A 187 3.33 16.08 12.27
N GLY A 188 3.04 17.26 12.85
CA GLY A 188 2.61 18.45 12.11
C GLY A 188 3.67 18.98 11.13
N GLU A 189 4.95 18.96 11.50
CA GLU A 189 6.06 19.37 10.63
C GLU A 189 6.32 18.36 9.52
N GLN A 190 6.26 17.06 9.82
CA GLN A 190 6.37 16.02 8.79
C GLN A 190 5.25 16.10 7.75
N ILE A 191 4.01 16.37 8.17
CA ILE A 191 2.89 16.57 7.24
C ILE A 191 3.11 17.80 6.36
N ARG A 192 3.65 18.89 6.90
CA ARG A 192 3.99 20.09 6.12
C ARG A 192 5.12 19.81 5.12
N GLN A 193 6.12 19.06 5.52
CA GLN A 193 7.24 18.66 4.66
C GLN A 193 6.80 17.71 3.54
N LEU A 194 5.92 16.74 3.83
CA LEU A 194 5.36 15.84 2.83
C LEU A 194 4.47 16.59 1.84
N ARG A 195 3.67 17.57 2.30
CA ARG A 195 2.87 18.41 1.42
C ARG A 195 3.73 19.25 0.47
N SER A 196 4.82 19.84 0.95
CA SER A 196 5.72 20.60 0.08
C SER A 196 6.43 19.71 -0.94
N GLN A 197 6.78 18.47 -0.57
CA GLN A 197 7.33 17.49 -1.51
C GLN A 197 6.32 17.08 -2.59
N ILE A 198 5.05 16.82 -2.22
CA ILE A 198 3.99 16.49 -3.19
C ILE A 198 3.78 17.65 -4.17
N GLU A 199 3.76 18.89 -3.69
CA GLU A 199 3.63 20.05 -4.59
C GLU A 199 4.82 20.19 -5.54
N SER A 200 6.04 19.96 -5.05
CA SER A 200 7.25 19.99 -5.87
C SER A 200 7.21 18.92 -6.96
N LEU A 201 6.91 17.68 -6.59
CA LEU A 201 6.80 16.55 -7.51
C LEU A 201 5.69 16.77 -8.54
N THR A 202 4.54 17.32 -8.13
CA THR A 202 3.42 17.61 -9.03
C THR A 202 3.82 18.65 -10.08
N ARG A 203 4.57 19.69 -9.70
CA ARG A 203 5.11 20.67 -10.66
C ARG A 203 6.10 20.01 -11.62
N GLN A 204 7.01 19.19 -11.09
CA GLN A 204 8.02 18.51 -11.89
C GLN A 204 7.40 17.57 -12.94
N VAL A 205 6.36 16.81 -12.58
CA VAL A 205 5.65 15.95 -13.53
C VAL A 205 4.99 16.78 -14.64
N ARG A 206 4.34 17.90 -14.29
CA ARG A 206 3.71 18.79 -15.29
C ARG A 206 4.74 19.39 -16.25
N ASP A 207 5.91 19.79 -15.74
CA ASP A 207 7.00 20.31 -16.57
C ASP A 207 7.58 19.23 -17.49
N GLN A 208 7.73 18.00 -17.01
CA GLN A 208 8.19 16.85 -17.81
C GLN A 208 7.19 16.48 -18.92
N GLU A 209 5.88 16.52 -18.63
CA GLU A 209 4.85 16.31 -19.65
C GLU A 209 4.91 17.38 -20.75
N GLY A 210 5.18 18.64 -20.38
CA GLY A 210 5.41 19.73 -21.33
C GLY A 210 6.62 19.48 -22.24
N GLN A 211 7.73 19.02 -21.66
CA GLN A 211 8.95 18.67 -22.40
C GLN A 211 8.71 17.50 -23.36
N LEU A 212 7.97 16.46 -22.94
CA LEU A 212 7.62 15.33 -23.80
C LEU A 212 6.76 15.75 -24.98
N LEU A 213 5.78 16.64 -24.78
CA LEU A 213 4.93 17.16 -25.85
C LEU A 213 5.73 18.02 -26.85
N GLN A 214 6.72 18.78 -26.38
CA GLN A 214 7.61 19.54 -27.24
C GLN A 214 8.51 18.60 -28.06
N LEU A 215 9.16 17.64 -27.41
CA LEU A 215 10.04 16.68 -28.06
C LEU A 215 9.29 15.84 -29.10
N LYS A 216 8.05 15.45 -28.83
CA LYS A 216 7.20 14.73 -29.79
C LYS A 216 6.91 15.56 -31.04
N ARG A 217 6.61 16.85 -30.88
CA ARG A 217 6.42 17.78 -32.01
C ARG A 217 7.71 17.95 -32.82
N ASP A 218 8.84 18.07 -32.16
CA ASP A 218 10.14 18.20 -32.82
C ASP A 218 10.49 16.93 -33.61
N VAL A 219 10.21 15.75 -33.06
CA VAL A 219 10.38 14.47 -33.78
C VAL A 219 9.47 14.38 -35.01
N GLU A 220 8.21 14.82 -34.90
CA GLU A 220 7.27 14.83 -36.03
C GLU A 220 7.71 15.78 -37.15
N THR A 221 8.19 16.98 -36.80
CA THR A 221 8.71 17.94 -37.78
C THR A 221 9.96 17.42 -38.49
N LEU A 222 10.91 16.83 -37.75
CA LEU A 222 12.10 16.19 -38.32
C LEU A 222 11.75 15.02 -39.25
N ARG A 223 10.76 14.22 -38.87
CA ARG A 223 10.27 13.11 -39.70
C ARG A 223 9.60 13.60 -41.00
N GLY A 224 8.85 14.70 -40.94
CA GLY A 224 8.26 15.36 -42.11
C GLY A 224 9.33 15.92 -43.07
N GLN A 225 10.37 16.55 -42.53
CA GLN A 225 11.48 17.08 -43.34
C GLN A 225 12.28 15.97 -44.05
N LYS A 226 12.48 14.82 -43.39
CA LYS A 226 13.18 13.68 -43.99
C LYS A 226 12.39 13.05 -45.14
N LYS A 227 11.05 13.11 -45.09
CA LYS A 227 10.16 12.61 -46.15
C LYS A 227 10.16 13.51 -47.40
N ASN A 228 10.35 14.81 -47.23
CA ASN A 228 10.43 15.79 -48.33
C ASN A 228 11.82 15.89 -49.00
N LYS A 229 12.85 15.25 -48.43
CA LYS A 229 14.23 15.31 -48.93
C LYS A 229 14.69 14.03 -49.66
N ALA A 230 13.79 13.09 -49.96
CA ALA A 230 14.12 11.92 -50.76
C ALA A 230 14.05 12.26 -52.27
N PRO A 231 15.18 12.26 -53.01
CA PRO A 231 15.14 12.44 -54.46
C PRO A 231 14.52 11.19 -55.11
N GLY A 232 13.56 11.41 -56.02
CA GLY A 232 12.90 10.33 -56.77
C GLY A 232 13.87 9.55 -57.65
N PRO A 233 13.63 8.26 -57.89
CA PRO A 233 14.51 7.42 -58.70
C PRO A 233 14.51 7.89 -60.18
N PRO A 234 15.65 7.83 -60.89
CA PRO A 234 15.71 8.23 -62.28
C PRO A 234 14.92 7.26 -63.16
N ALA A 235 14.16 7.81 -64.11
CA ALA A 235 13.32 7.07 -65.04
C ALA A 235 14.16 6.19 -65.99
N PRO A 236 13.71 4.96 -66.32
CA PRO A 236 14.42 4.09 -67.25
C PRO A 236 14.25 4.60 -68.69
N ARG A 237 15.35 4.59 -69.44
CA ARG A 237 15.39 4.74 -70.91
C ARG A 237 15.37 3.37 -71.57
#